data_AF-A0AA91VCQ3-F1
#
_entry.id   AF-A0AA91VCQ3-F1
#
_cell.length_a   1.000
_cell.length_b   1.000
_cell.length_c   1.000
_cell.angle_alpha   90.00
_cell.angle_beta   90.00
_cell.angle_gamma   90.00
#
_symmetry.space_group_name_H-M   'P 1'
#
loop_
_entity.id
_entity.type
_entity.pdbx_description
1 polymer ?
#
loop_
_entity_poly.entity_id
_entity_poly.type
_entity_poly.pdbx_seq_one_letter_code
_entity_poly.pdbx_strand_id
1 'polypeptide(L)' 'MKIMTTICFALSLFFLARAMHLLLFVKQKRSYPPAFWVKKQAMQYIAFGGVGLLCTFVFYMFR' A
#
# COMPACT_ATOMS: atom_id res chain seq x y z
N MET A 1 -8.01 11.71 -18.74
CA MET A 1 -8.49 10.84 -17.64
C MET A 1 -7.80 9.48 -17.53
N LYS A 2 -7.53 8.72 -18.62
CA LYS A 2 -6.86 7.39 -18.53
C LYS A 2 -5.47 7.41 -17.86
N ILE A 3 -4.71 8.49 -18.05
CA ILE A 3 -3.35 8.64 -17.51
C ILE A 3 -3.35 8.87 -16.00
N MET A 4 -4.26 9.68 -15.46
CA MET A 4 -4.36 9.87 -14.00
C MET A 4 -4.76 8.57 -13.29
N THR A 5 -5.69 7.80 -13.86
CA THR A 5 -6.10 6.51 -13.29
C THR A 5 -4.97 5.49 -13.31
N THR A 6 -4.15 5.43 -14.36
CA THR A 6 -2.99 4.52 -14.39
C THR A 6 -1.89 4.93 -13.43
N ILE A 7 -1.62 6.24 -13.27
CA ILE A 7 -0.66 6.73 -12.26
C ILE A 7 -1.15 6.41 -10.85
N CYS A 8 -2.44 6.63 -10.56
CA CYS A 8 -3.02 6.33 -9.25
C CYS A 8 -2.96 4.82 -8.94
N PHE A 9 -3.26 3.99 -9.94
CA PHE A 9 -3.17 2.53 -9.83
C PHE A 9 -1.73 2.04 -9.60
N ALA A 10 -0.76 2.58 -10.35
CA ALA A 10 0.66 2.23 -10.20
C ALA A 10 1.21 2.62 -8.81
N LEU A 11 0.85 3.81 -8.31
CA LEU A 11 1.23 4.26 -6.96
C LEU A 11 0.62 3.35 -5.88
N SER A 12 -0.65 2.98 -6.05
CA SER A 12 -1.35 2.08 -5.11
C SER A 12 -0.68 0.71 -5.04
N LEU A 13 -0.33 0.13 -6.20
CA LEU A 13 0.41 -1.13 -6.30
C LEU A 13 1.78 -1.05 -5.64
N PHE A 14 2.51 0.05 -5.82
CA PHE A 14 3.83 0.24 -5.22
C PHE A 14 3.75 0.22 -3.68
N PHE A 15 2.79 0.96 -3.10
CA PHE A 15 2.58 0.96 -1.65
C PHE A 15 2.16 -0.42 -1.12
N LEU A 16 1.33 -1.15 -1.86
CA LEU A 16 0.89 -2.49 -1.49
C LEU A 16 2.04 -3.51 -1.49
N ALA A 17 2.91 -3.45 -2.51
CA ALA A 17 4.10 -4.29 -2.59
C ALA A 17 5.07 -4.01 -1.44
N ARG A 18 5.26 -2.73 -1.06
CA ARG A 18 6.05 -2.34 0.11
C ARG A 18 5.44 -2.86 1.42
N ALA A 19 4.12 -2.80 1.56
CA ALA A 19 3.43 -3.36 2.73
C ALA A 19 3.62 -4.88 2.84
N MET A 20 3.48 -5.62 1.74
CA MET A 20 3.72 -7.07 1.71
C MET A 20 5.17 -7.42 2.06
N HIS A 21 6.13 -6.66 1.51
CA HIS A 21 7.53 -6.83 1.84
C HIS A 21 7.79 -6.60 3.34
N LEU A 22 7.27 -5.52 3.93
CA LEU A 22 7.39 -5.28 5.37
C LEU A 22 6.71 -6.38 6.21
N LEU A 23 5.55 -6.88 5.79
CA LEU A 23 4.86 -7.99 6.48
C LEU A 23 5.66 -9.29 6.47
N LEU A 24 6.30 -9.62 5.35
CA LEU A 24 7.19 -10.79 5.24
C LEU A 24 8.40 -10.65 6.17
N PHE A 25 8.98 -9.45 6.27
CA PHE A 25 10.06 -9.16 7.22
C PHE A 25 9.62 -9.33 8.69
N VAL A 26 8.39 -8.91 9.04
CA VAL A 26 7.83 -9.16 10.38
C VAL A 26 7.65 -10.65 10.66
N LYS A 27 7.18 -11.42 9.67
CA LYS A 27 6.93 -12.86 9.81
C LYS A 27 8.24 -13.65 10.01
N GLN A 28 9.36 -13.13 9.52
CA GLN A 28 10.68 -13.77 9.62
C GLN A 28 11.33 -13.69 11.02
N LYS A 29 10.65 -13.14 12.05
CA LYS A 29 11.14 -13.07 13.46
C LYS A 29 12.59 -12.55 13.60
N ARG A 30 13.01 -11.61 12.75
CA ARG A 30 14.33 -10.99 12.86
C ARG A 30 14.30 -9.97 14.01
N SER A 31 15.21 -10.07 14.97
CA SER A 31 15.24 -9.23 16.18
C SER A 31 15.37 -7.71 15.94
N TYR A 32 15.66 -7.29 14.71
CA TYR A 32 15.81 -5.90 14.31
C TYR A 32 15.23 -5.68 12.90
N PRO A 33 14.39 -4.65 12.67
CA PRO A 33 13.88 -3.63 13.59
C PRO A 33 12.71 -4.12 14.47
N PRO A 34 12.32 -3.40 15.54
CA PRO A 34 11.22 -3.81 16.43
C PRO A 34 9.91 -4.03 15.65
N ALA A 35 9.39 -5.25 15.71
CA ALA A 35 8.23 -5.71 14.92
C ALA A 35 6.99 -4.80 15.06
N PHE A 36 6.84 -4.11 16.19
CA PHE A 36 5.78 -3.13 16.42
C PHE A 36 5.83 -1.95 15.44
N TRP A 37 7.02 -1.41 15.17
CA TRP A 37 7.22 -0.27 14.27
C TRP A 37 7.02 -0.66 12.81
N VAL A 38 7.54 -1.83 12.43
CA VAL A 38 7.38 -2.41 11.08
C VAL A 38 5.91 -2.72 10.81
N LYS A 39 5.17 -3.22 11.80
CA LYS A 39 3.72 -3.47 11.72
C LYS A 39 2.93 -2.17 11.58
N LYS A 40 3.28 -1.12 12.34
CA LYS A 40 2.64 0.21 12.23
C LYS A 40 2.84 0.82 10.85
N GLN A 41 4.07 0.78 10.32
CA GLN A 41 4.36 1.23 8.96
C GLN A 41 3.61 0.41 7.91
N ALA A 42 3.60 -0.93 8.02
CA ALA A 42 2.85 -1.78 7.09
C ALA A 42 1.35 -1.42 7.09
N MET A 43 0.77 -1.17 8.26
CA MET A 43 -0.64 -0.77 8.37
C MET A 43 -0.92 0.60 7.74
N GLN A 44 -0.01 1.56 7.88
CA GLN A 44 -0.10 2.84 7.20
C GLN A 44 0.01 2.70 5.68
N TYR A 45 0.92 1.87 5.19
CA TYR A 45 1.06 1.62 3.75
C TYR A 45 -0.16 0.89 3.15
N ILE A 46 -0.77 -0.02 3.89
CA ILE A 46 -2.04 -0.66 3.50
C ILE A 46 -3.16 0.37 3.43
N ALA A 47 -3.26 1.26 4.42
CA ALA A 47 -4.27 2.32 4.41
C ALA A 47 -4.08 3.27 3.22
N PHE A 48 -2.86 3.73 2.95
CA PHE A 48 -2.57 4.58 1.79
C PHE A 48 -2.84 3.87 0.45
N GLY A 49 -2.44 2.60 0.32
CA GLY A 49 -2.73 1.80 -0.88
C GLY A 49 -4.23 1.55 -1.08
N GLY A 50 -4.97 1.32 0.00
CA GLY A 50 -6.43 1.16 -0.03
C GLY A 50 -7.17 2.44 -0.40
N VAL A 51 -6.76 3.60 0.14
CA VAL A 51 -7.32 4.90 -0.25
C VAL A 51 -7.03 5.21 -1.72
N GLY A 52 -5.83 4.89 -2.21
CA GLY A 52 -5.49 5.02 -3.63
C GLY A 52 -6.40 4.17 -4.54
N LEU A 53 -6.64 2.91 -4.16
CA LEU A 53 -7.59 2.02 -4.86
C LEU A 53 -9.03 2.57 -4.85
N LEU A 54 -9.50 3.07 -3.70
CA LEU A 54 -10.82 3.69 -3.59
C LEU A 54 -10.95 4.94 -4.48
N CYS A 55 -9.94 5.82 -4.49
CA CYS A 55 -9.90 6.96 -5.40
C CYS A 55 -9.95 6.50 -6.86
N THR A 56 -9.20 5.46 -7.22
CA THR A 56 -9.19 4.92 -8.58
C THR A 56 -10.56 4.37 -8.98
N PHE A 57 -11.27 3.70 -8.06
CA PHE A 57 -12.61 3.18 -8.27
C PHE A 57 -13.65 4.30 -8.44
N VAL A 58 -13.61 5.33 -7.59
CA VAL A 58 -14.50 6.50 -7.71
C VAL A 58 -14.26 7.21 -9.05
N PHE A 59 -13.01 7.42 -9.45
CA PHE A 59 -12.66 7.99 -10.75
C PHE A 59 -13.10 7.12 -11.94
N TYR A 60 -13.18 5.80 -11.76
CA TYR A 60 -13.68 4.89 -12.77
C TYR A 60 -15.21 4.94 -12.89
N MET A 61 -15.93 5.02 -11.76
CA MET A 61 -17.40 5.10 -11.73
C MET A 61 -17.96 6.46 -12.18
N PHE A 62 -17.21 7.55 -11.96
CA PHE A 62 -17.59 8.91 -12.38
C PHE A 62 -17.22 9.24 -13.84
N ARG A 63 -16.73 8.25 -14.60
CA ARG A 63 -16.36 8.39 -16.00
C ARG A 63 -17.34 7.64 -16.89
#